data_AF-A0A085ZMF9-F1
#
_entry.id   AF-A0A085ZMF9-F1
#
_cell.length_a   1.000
_cell.length_b   1.000
_cell.length_c   1.000
_cell.angle_alpha   90.00
_cell.angle_beta   90.00
_cell.angle_gamma   90.00
#
_symmetry.space_group_name_H-M   'P 1'
#
loop_
_entity.id
_entity.type
_entity.pdbx_description
1 polymer ?
#
loop_
_entity_poly.entity_id
_entity_poly.type
_entity_poly.pdbx_seq_one_letter_code
_entity_poly.pdbx_strand_id
1 'polypeptide(L)'
;MKDIWKQPAKGFSEQTIGRTEEQIVQKEIEIGFKFPELYREHMKLQNGGHLWKSALNYNGEVNELLCNDATFDPIINHNGYKTLKDVLLEYMDKEKLESSTNTNFLYLDRLPILSNMGGHTILCFDYGYNVENEYEIPEIVYFELEYAEDGYEERIRLKSYDELISNLVYYGYESTSYYVGLKSNESIEKISELIEKSLDLQLEIKTDDGYGWYNFEKWYYGVFKLNASLSAYVKLTPNQFLSNTFLFQNNKEFNYVIDIHLRIGVDSFQDNSNFVKSIIQKKFQQFLSNVDWIFLEIPFNKENKIELEKVMQTYKD
;
A
#
# COMPACT_ATOMS: atom_id res chain seq x y z
N MET A 1 -8.78 -6.06 -14.53
CA MET A 1 -7.70 -5.32 -13.84
C MET A 1 -8.13 -5.10 -12.40
N LYS A 2 -7.28 -5.40 -11.41
CA LYS A 2 -7.56 -5.15 -9.98
C LYS A 2 -7.19 -3.70 -9.67
N ASP A 3 -8.04 -2.96 -8.96
CA ASP A 3 -7.70 -1.64 -8.45
C ASP A 3 -6.62 -1.78 -7.36
N ILE A 4 -5.49 -1.09 -7.52
CA ILE A 4 -4.36 -1.14 -6.58
C ILE A 4 -4.45 -0.06 -5.50
N TRP A 5 -5.32 0.93 -5.68
CA TRP A 5 -5.38 2.14 -4.89
C TRP A 5 -6.16 1.94 -3.59
N LYS A 6 -5.69 2.56 -2.51
CA LYS A 6 -6.55 2.93 -1.39
C LYS A 6 -7.36 4.15 -1.82
N GLN A 7 -8.68 4.01 -1.96
CA GLN A 7 -9.51 5.14 -2.39
C GLN A 7 -9.60 6.21 -1.31
N PRO A 8 -9.69 7.50 -1.69
CA PRO A 8 -9.79 8.59 -0.73
C PRO A 8 -11.11 8.50 0.04
N ALA A 9 -11.04 8.40 1.37
CA ALA A 9 -12.22 8.32 2.24
C ALA A 9 -13.15 9.53 2.08
N LYS A 10 -12.58 10.72 1.85
CA LYS A 10 -13.33 11.97 1.62
C LYS A 10 -13.83 12.15 0.19
N GLY A 11 -13.65 11.15 -0.67
CA GLY A 11 -14.01 11.20 -2.09
C GLY A 11 -12.89 11.72 -2.98
N PHE A 12 -13.06 11.58 -4.29
CA PHE A 12 -12.08 12.08 -5.25
C PHE A 12 -12.08 13.61 -5.30
N SER A 13 -10.89 14.19 -5.26
CA SER A 13 -10.64 15.61 -5.54
C SER A 13 -10.13 15.78 -6.97
N GLU A 14 -9.96 17.02 -7.42
CA GLU A 14 -9.28 17.30 -8.70
C GLU A 14 -7.87 16.70 -8.78
N GLN A 15 -7.21 16.54 -7.64
CA GLN A 15 -5.86 15.99 -7.56
C GLN A 15 -5.87 14.45 -7.66
N THR A 16 -6.88 13.78 -7.09
CA THR A 16 -6.91 12.31 -6.97
C THR A 16 -7.83 11.63 -7.98
N ILE A 17 -8.77 12.33 -8.60
CA ILE A 17 -9.64 11.75 -9.64
C ILE A 17 -8.80 11.21 -10.80
N GLY A 18 -9.16 10.06 -11.35
CA GLY A 18 -8.47 9.47 -12.48
C GLY A 18 -8.27 10.43 -13.67
N ARG A 19 -7.18 10.24 -14.41
CA ARG A 19 -6.83 11.06 -15.57
C ARG A 19 -7.53 10.57 -16.83
N THR A 20 -7.88 11.50 -17.71
CA THR A 20 -8.36 11.14 -19.05
C THR A 20 -7.20 10.70 -19.94
N GLU A 21 -7.54 10.05 -21.04
CA GLU A 21 -6.58 9.64 -22.08
C GLU A 21 -5.77 10.83 -22.59
N GLU A 22 -6.42 11.97 -22.84
CA GLU A 22 -5.76 13.18 -23.32
C GLU A 22 -4.78 13.74 -22.30
N GLN A 23 -5.12 13.71 -21.01
CA GLN A 23 -4.23 14.17 -19.94
C GLN A 23 -2.99 13.27 -19.81
N ILE A 24 -3.17 11.96 -19.93
CA ILE A 24 -2.05 11.01 -19.91
C ILE A 24 -1.15 11.24 -21.13
N VAL A 25 -1.71 11.34 -22.34
CA VAL A 25 -0.93 11.61 -23.57
C VAL A 25 -0.20 12.95 -23.49
N GLN A 26 -0.83 13.98 -22.93
CA GLN A 26 -0.17 15.27 -22.74
C GLN A 26 1.04 15.16 -21.82
N LYS A 27 0.95 14.33 -20.76
CA LYS A 27 2.07 14.05 -19.88
C LYS A 27 3.19 13.25 -20.57
N GLU A 28 2.83 12.26 -21.37
CA GLU A 28 3.78 11.48 -22.17
C GLU A 28 4.57 12.37 -23.15
N ILE A 29 3.90 13.33 -23.80
CA ILE A 29 4.55 14.32 -24.66
C ILE A 29 5.51 15.20 -23.85
N GLU A 30 5.13 15.58 -22.63
CA GLU A 30 5.96 16.41 -21.76
C GLU A 30 7.24 15.68 -21.30
N ILE A 31 7.15 14.39 -20.98
CA ILE A 31 8.31 13.59 -20.53
C ILE A 31 9.09 12.97 -21.70
N GLY A 32 8.54 12.98 -22.92
CA GLY A 32 9.17 12.40 -24.11
C GLY A 32 9.01 10.88 -24.25
N PHE A 33 8.28 10.22 -23.36
CA PHE A 33 8.13 8.76 -23.30
C PHE A 33 6.68 8.33 -23.14
N LYS A 34 6.37 7.12 -23.63
CA LYS A 34 5.07 6.48 -23.49
C LYS A 34 5.02 5.66 -22.21
N PHE A 35 4.01 5.90 -21.38
CA PHE A 35 3.83 5.10 -20.16
C PHE A 35 3.42 3.66 -20.50
N PRO A 36 3.77 2.68 -19.64
CA PRO A 36 3.25 1.33 -19.74
C PRO A 36 1.71 1.30 -19.70
N GLU A 37 1.09 0.43 -20.50
CA GLU A 37 -0.38 0.38 -20.62
C GLU A 37 -1.08 0.11 -19.28
N LEU A 38 -0.56 -0.82 -18.47
CA LEU A 38 -1.13 -1.09 -17.15
C LEU A 38 -1.07 0.13 -16.21
N TYR A 39 0.02 0.92 -16.28
CA TYR A 39 0.11 2.16 -15.51
C TYR A 39 -0.92 3.18 -15.97
N ARG A 40 -1.09 3.34 -17.30
CA ARG A 40 -2.08 4.25 -17.88
C ARG A 40 -3.49 3.91 -17.39
N GLU A 41 -3.84 2.63 -17.39
CA GLU A 41 -5.14 2.15 -16.90
C GLU A 41 -5.31 2.36 -15.38
N HIS A 42 -4.26 2.19 -14.57
CA HIS A 42 -4.33 2.55 -13.15
C HIS A 42 -4.52 4.05 -12.92
N MET A 43 -3.85 4.91 -13.69
CA MET A 43 -3.97 6.35 -13.57
C MET A 43 -5.34 6.88 -14.04
N LYS A 44 -6.05 6.13 -14.89
CA LYS A 44 -7.45 6.40 -15.24
C LYS A 44 -8.44 6.10 -14.11
N LEU A 45 -8.08 5.23 -13.15
CA LEU A 45 -8.90 4.95 -11.98
C LEU A 45 -8.70 5.98 -10.87
N GLN A 46 -7.44 6.27 -10.53
CA GLN A 46 -7.05 7.25 -9.52
C GLN A 46 -5.70 7.86 -9.91
N ASN A 47 -5.58 9.16 -9.76
CA ASN A 47 -4.37 9.89 -10.12
C ASN A 47 -3.36 9.90 -8.96
N GLY A 48 -2.68 8.77 -8.77
CA GLY A 48 -1.68 8.62 -7.70
C GLY A 48 -2.28 8.39 -6.32
N GLY A 49 -1.42 8.31 -5.31
CA GLY A 49 -1.80 8.11 -3.91
C GLY A 49 -1.35 6.77 -3.32
N HIS A 50 -1.93 6.42 -2.17
CA HIS A 50 -1.53 5.23 -1.43
C HIS A 50 -2.01 3.94 -2.10
N LEU A 51 -1.18 2.91 -2.01
CA LEU A 51 -1.51 1.57 -2.49
C LEU A 51 -2.02 0.72 -1.34
N TRP A 52 -2.87 -0.26 -1.66
CA TRP A 52 -3.20 -1.32 -0.69
C TRP A 52 -1.96 -2.13 -0.34
N LYS A 53 -1.14 -2.46 -1.34
CA LYS A 53 0.07 -3.27 -1.18
C LYS A 53 1.32 -2.41 -1.34
N SER A 54 2.09 -2.30 -0.28
CA SER A 54 3.21 -1.35 -0.17
C SER A 54 4.59 -1.99 -0.05
N ALA A 55 4.68 -3.32 0.03
CA ALA A 55 5.95 -4.05 0.08
C ALA A 55 6.19 -4.82 -1.23
N LEU A 56 7.46 -4.99 -1.58
CA LEU A 56 7.89 -5.74 -2.76
C LEU A 56 8.43 -7.11 -2.34
N ASN A 57 7.94 -8.17 -2.97
CA ASN A 57 8.58 -9.48 -2.95
C ASN A 57 9.58 -9.57 -4.10
N TYR A 58 10.87 -9.47 -3.81
CA TYR A 58 11.94 -9.50 -4.80
C TYR A 58 12.97 -10.55 -4.43
N ASN A 59 13.23 -11.49 -5.34
CA ASN A 59 14.15 -12.62 -5.13
C ASN A 59 13.85 -13.46 -3.87
N GLY A 60 12.56 -13.55 -3.49
CA GLY A 60 12.12 -14.30 -2.31
C GLY A 60 12.24 -13.53 -1.00
N GLU A 61 12.73 -12.30 -1.03
CA GLU A 61 12.75 -11.39 0.12
C GLU A 61 11.63 -10.38 0.02
N VAL A 62 10.97 -10.12 1.16
CA VAL A 62 9.91 -9.11 1.27
C VAL A 62 10.42 -7.92 2.05
N ASN A 63 10.45 -6.77 1.38
CA ASN A 63 10.89 -5.51 1.93
C ASN A 63 9.86 -4.42 1.65
N GLU A 64 9.68 -3.51 2.60
CA GLU A 64 8.84 -2.34 2.41
C GLU A 64 9.41 -1.51 1.26
N LEU A 65 8.57 -1.22 0.25
CA LEU A 65 8.95 -0.38 -0.87
C LEU A 65 8.41 1.04 -0.67
N LEU A 66 7.14 1.13 -0.29
CA LEU A 66 6.44 2.38 0.05
C LEU A 66 6.19 2.41 1.56
N CYS A 67 6.99 3.17 2.30
CA CYS A 67 6.81 3.35 3.75
C CYS A 67 6.36 4.78 4.08
N ASN A 68 5.75 4.98 5.25
CA ASN A 68 5.23 6.27 5.70
C ASN A 68 4.24 6.89 4.69
N ASP A 69 4.43 8.17 4.36
CA ASP A 69 3.61 8.93 3.41
C ASP A 69 3.99 8.68 1.93
N ALA A 70 4.80 7.67 1.63
CA ALA A 70 5.18 7.31 0.27
C ALA A 70 3.95 6.86 -0.54
N THR A 71 3.81 7.44 -1.74
CA THR A 71 2.68 7.20 -2.66
C THR A 71 3.16 7.18 -4.10
N PHE A 72 2.40 6.59 -5.02
CA PHE A 72 2.67 6.85 -6.43
C PHE A 72 2.29 8.28 -6.77
N ASP A 73 3.16 8.96 -7.49
CA ASP A 73 3.02 10.38 -7.77
C ASP A 73 1.85 10.62 -8.73
N PRO A 74 1.06 11.69 -8.51
CA PRO A 74 0.01 12.08 -9.43
C PRO A 74 0.60 12.59 -10.75
N ILE A 75 -0.10 12.33 -11.86
CA ILE A 75 0.11 13.07 -13.11
C ILE A 75 -0.44 14.48 -12.91
N ILE A 76 0.46 15.43 -12.73
CA ILE A 76 0.17 16.87 -12.64
C ILE A 76 0.62 17.59 -13.91
N ASN A 77 -0.16 18.61 -14.29
CA ASN A 77 0.06 19.35 -15.54
C ASN A 77 1.20 20.37 -15.45
N HIS A 78 1.61 20.85 -14.26
CA HIS A 78 2.64 21.89 -14.12
C HIS A 78 3.40 21.83 -12.78
N ASN A 79 4.66 22.29 -12.80
CA ASN A 79 5.56 22.56 -11.67
C ASN A 79 5.82 21.39 -10.71
N GLY A 80 6.93 20.68 -10.96
CA GLY A 80 7.49 19.64 -10.10
C GLY A 80 8.63 18.92 -10.81
N TYR A 81 9.37 18.08 -10.10
CA TYR A 81 10.38 17.19 -10.71
C TYR A 81 9.70 16.18 -11.60
N LYS A 82 10.20 16.01 -12.82
CA LYS A 82 9.63 15.09 -13.81
C LYS A 82 10.51 13.85 -13.95
N THR A 83 11.81 14.05 -13.82
CA THR A 83 12.84 13.04 -13.98
C THR A 83 13.76 13.02 -12.77
N LEU A 84 14.48 11.91 -12.57
CA LEU A 84 15.50 11.83 -11.52
C LEU A 84 16.51 12.97 -11.65
N LYS A 85 16.88 13.37 -12.87
CA LYS A 85 17.78 14.50 -13.12
C LYS A 85 17.32 15.79 -12.46
N ASP A 86 16.02 16.10 -12.54
CA ASP A 86 15.47 17.32 -11.94
C ASP A 86 15.66 17.34 -10.42
N VAL A 87 15.52 16.17 -9.78
CA VAL A 87 15.74 15.98 -8.33
C VAL A 87 17.23 16.11 -7.99
N LEU A 88 18.11 15.40 -8.70
CA LEU A 88 19.55 15.38 -8.40
C LEU A 88 20.18 16.76 -8.55
N LEU A 89 19.74 17.56 -9.52
CA LEU A 89 20.26 18.91 -9.76
C LEU A 89 19.91 19.93 -8.66
N GLU A 90 19.04 19.59 -7.71
CA GLU A 90 18.76 20.47 -6.58
C GLU A 90 19.83 20.45 -5.50
N TYR A 91 20.54 19.34 -5.36
CA TYR A 91 21.53 19.14 -4.29
C TYR A 91 22.89 18.67 -4.81
N MET A 92 23.02 18.40 -6.11
CA MET A 92 24.27 18.05 -6.77
C MET A 92 24.58 18.99 -7.93
N ASP A 93 25.81 19.53 -7.93
CA ASP A 93 26.31 20.31 -9.05
C ASP A 93 26.34 19.47 -10.33
N LYS A 94 25.96 20.07 -11.45
CA LYS A 94 25.88 19.40 -12.76
C LYS A 94 27.17 18.66 -13.16
N GLU A 95 28.33 19.29 -12.96
CA GLU A 95 29.64 18.66 -13.29
C GLU A 95 29.91 17.43 -12.43
N LYS A 96 29.51 17.47 -11.15
CA LYS A 96 29.61 16.32 -10.25
C LYS A 96 28.65 15.21 -10.66
N LEU A 97 27.43 15.57 -11.07
CA LEU A 97 26.45 14.61 -11.57
C LEU A 97 26.93 13.91 -12.85
N GLU A 98 27.48 14.66 -13.81
CA GLU A 98 28.00 14.11 -15.06
C GLU A 98 29.22 13.18 -14.86
N SER A 99 29.94 13.32 -13.74
CA SER A 99 31.10 12.49 -13.38
C SER A 99 30.81 11.43 -12.32
N SER A 100 29.57 11.35 -11.83
CA SER A 100 29.16 10.49 -10.70
C SER A 100 29.07 8.99 -11.01
N THR A 101 29.17 8.59 -12.28
CA THR A 101 29.00 7.17 -12.66
C THR A 101 30.15 6.67 -13.53
N ASN A 102 30.47 5.39 -13.36
CA ASN A 102 31.42 4.67 -14.21
C ASN A 102 30.78 4.12 -15.50
N THR A 103 29.60 4.61 -15.87
CA THR A 103 28.89 4.13 -17.07
C THR A 103 29.31 4.95 -18.29
N ASN A 104 29.36 4.32 -19.46
CA ASN A 104 29.69 5.00 -20.71
C ASN A 104 28.56 5.94 -21.20
N PHE A 105 27.37 5.82 -20.62
CA PHE A 105 26.15 6.51 -21.01
C PHE A 105 25.43 6.96 -19.75
N LEU A 106 25.11 8.25 -19.63
CA LEU A 106 24.36 8.79 -18.50
C LEU A 106 23.27 9.73 -19.00
N TYR A 107 22.07 9.19 -19.19
CA TYR A 107 20.90 9.88 -19.72
C TYR A 107 19.80 9.97 -18.67
N LEU A 108 20.02 10.76 -17.63
CA LEU A 108 19.08 10.87 -16.50
C LEU A 108 17.71 11.45 -16.87
N ASP A 109 17.59 12.12 -18.03
CA ASP A 109 16.29 12.54 -18.58
C ASP A 109 15.41 11.33 -18.97
N ARG A 110 15.99 10.14 -19.14
CA ARG A 110 15.29 8.86 -19.42
C ARG A 110 14.74 8.17 -18.16
N LEU A 111 14.76 8.87 -17.02
CA LEU A 111 14.24 8.39 -15.74
C LEU A 111 13.01 9.19 -15.26
N PRO A 112 11.86 9.18 -15.98
CA PRO A 112 10.63 9.76 -15.46
C PRO A 112 10.25 9.19 -14.09
N ILE A 113 9.86 10.07 -13.17
CA ILE A 113 9.53 9.69 -11.79
C ILE A 113 8.15 9.03 -11.74
N LEU A 114 8.09 7.89 -11.06
CA LEU A 114 6.87 7.19 -10.67
C LEU A 114 6.48 7.52 -9.22
N SER A 115 7.46 7.71 -8.33
CA SER A 115 7.20 8.04 -6.91
C SER A 115 8.39 8.77 -6.27
N ASN A 116 8.13 9.93 -5.67
CA ASN A 116 9.06 10.65 -4.79
C ASN A 116 8.82 10.21 -3.33
N MET A 117 9.38 9.07 -2.92
CA MET A 117 9.13 8.44 -1.63
C MET A 117 9.86 9.18 -0.48
N GLY A 118 9.30 10.33 -0.10
CA GLY A 118 9.85 11.21 0.94
C GLY A 118 11.09 11.99 0.52
N GLY A 119 11.42 12.02 -0.78
CA GLY A 119 12.60 12.71 -1.32
C GLY A 119 13.94 12.02 -1.04
N HIS A 120 13.97 11.03 -0.15
CA HIS A 120 15.15 10.22 0.16
C HIS A 120 15.30 9.04 -0.81
N THR A 121 14.19 8.55 -1.35
CA THR A 121 14.20 7.43 -2.29
C THR A 121 13.26 7.72 -3.45
N ILE A 122 13.63 7.30 -4.66
CA ILE A 122 12.90 7.64 -5.89
C ILE A 122 12.66 6.37 -6.70
N LEU A 123 11.41 6.16 -7.12
CA LEU A 123 11.05 5.11 -8.05
C LEU A 123 10.86 5.74 -9.44
N CYS A 124 11.53 5.19 -10.46
CA CYS A 124 11.48 5.71 -11.83
C CYS A 124 11.05 4.63 -12.83
N PHE A 125 10.46 5.08 -13.92
CA PHE A 125 10.49 4.36 -15.19
C PHE A 125 11.86 4.58 -15.83
N ASP A 126 12.56 3.50 -16.16
CA ASP A 126 13.86 3.55 -16.83
C ASP A 126 13.73 3.19 -18.31
N TYR A 127 13.88 4.20 -19.17
CA TYR A 127 13.92 4.03 -20.63
C TYR A 127 15.34 3.84 -21.17
N GLY A 128 16.28 3.41 -20.34
CA GLY A 128 17.67 3.13 -20.71
C GLY A 128 18.60 4.29 -20.37
N TYR A 129 18.65 4.70 -19.09
CA TYR A 129 19.50 5.81 -18.65
C TYR A 129 21.00 5.51 -18.76
N ASN A 130 21.39 4.23 -18.69
CA ASN A 130 22.78 3.78 -18.70
C ASN A 130 23.19 3.00 -19.96
N VAL A 131 22.38 3.08 -21.02
CA VAL A 131 22.62 2.43 -22.32
C VAL A 131 22.50 3.43 -23.46
N GLU A 132 23.09 3.09 -24.60
CA GLU A 132 23.09 3.96 -25.79
C GLU A 132 21.67 4.22 -26.31
N ASN A 133 20.90 3.16 -26.51
CA ASN A 133 19.57 3.20 -27.14
C ASN A 133 18.45 3.13 -26.11
N GLU A 134 17.39 3.89 -26.36
CA GLU A 134 16.19 3.93 -25.51
C GLU A 134 15.42 2.61 -25.56
N TYR A 135 14.82 2.23 -24.44
CA TYR A 135 13.87 1.15 -24.37
C TYR A 135 12.48 1.61 -24.83
N GLU A 136 11.78 0.77 -25.57
CA GLU A 136 10.36 1.00 -25.90
C GLU A 136 9.46 0.74 -24.69
N ILE A 137 9.79 -0.27 -23.90
CA ILE A 137 9.11 -0.62 -22.65
C ILE A 137 10.08 -0.31 -21.50
N PRO A 138 9.70 0.58 -20.56
CA PRO A 138 10.59 0.93 -19.47
C PRO A 138 10.71 -0.20 -18.46
N GLU A 139 11.91 -0.33 -17.91
CA GLU A 139 12.14 -1.06 -16.67
C GLU A 139 11.71 -0.18 -15.48
N ILE A 140 11.67 -0.76 -14.28
CA ILE A 140 11.43 -0.01 -13.04
C ILE A 140 12.71 -0.03 -12.22
N VAL A 141 13.15 1.14 -11.78
CA VAL A 141 14.34 1.28 -10.95
C VAL A 141 14.03 2.06 -9.69
N TYR A 142 14.63 1.63 -8.58
CA TYR A 142 14.56 2.28 -7.28
C TYR A 142 15.93 2.85 -6.92
N PHE A 143 15.96 4.14 -6.59
CA PHE A 143 17.15 4.84 -6.16
C PHE A 143 17.06 5.25 -4.68
N GLU A 144 18.14 5.00 -3.95
CA GLU A 144 18.42 5.58 -2.62
C GLU A 144 19.26 6.84 -2.82
N LEU A 145 18.87 7.96 -2.20
CA LEU A 145 19.55 9.25 -2.34
C LEU A 145 20.25 9.69 -1.05
N GLU A 146 19.68 9.39 0.12
CA GLU A 146 20.16 9.94 1.40
C GLU A 146 21.47 9.30 1.85
N TYR A 147 21.55 7.98 1.73
CA TYR A 147 22.71 7.19 2.20
C TYR A 147 23.66 6.77 1.08
N ALA A 148 23.45 7.28 -0.14
CA ALA A 148 24.32 6.97 -1.27
C ALA A 148 25.63 7.77 -1.20
N GLU A 149 26.77 7.08 -1.32
CA GLU A 149 28.09 7.71 -1.23
C GLU A 149 28.30 8.78 -2.32
N ASP A 150 27.84 8.50 -3.54
CA ASP A 150 27.94 9.40 -4.69
C ASP A 150 26.66 10.23 -4.92
N GLY A 151 25.77 10.28 -3.92
CA GLY A 151 24.53 11.08 -3.90
C GLY A 151 23.30 10.41 -4.52
N TYR A 152 23.45 9.28 -5.22
CA TYR A 152 22.36 8.35 -5.53
C TYR A 152 22.89 6.93 -5.80
N GLU A 153 22.09 5.92 -5.48
CA GLU A 153 22.44 4.51 -5.69
C GLU A 153 21.22 3.70 -6.14
N GLU A 154 21.35 2.99 -7.26
CA GLU A 154 20.32 2.03 -7.70
C GLU A 154 20.31 0.80 -6.78
N ARG A 155 19.18 0.53 -6.12
CA ARG A 155 19.03 -0.64 -5.22
C ARG A 155 18.26 -1.80 -5.84
N ILE A 156 17.28 -1.49 -6.68
CA ILE A 156 16.34 -2.47 -7.24
C ILE A 156 16.10 -2.15 -8.71
N ARG A 157 16.06 -3.20 -9.53
CA ARG A 157 15.66 -3.15 -10.93
C ARG A 157 14.66 -4.27 -11.23
N LEU A 158 13.54 -3.91 -11.85
CA LEU A 158 12.51 -4.82 -12.33
C LEU A 158 12.30 -4.60 -13.83
N LYS A 159 11.91 -5.64 -14.55
CA LYS A 159 11.80 -5.63 -16.02
C LYS A 159 10.64 -4.80 -16.53
N SER A 160 9.63 -4.54 -15.71
CA SER A 160 8.45 -3.76 -16.12
C SER A 160 7.59 -3.31 -14.94
N TYR A 161 6.67 -2.38 -15.23
CA TYR A 161 5.62 -1.97 -14.29
C TYR A 161 4.69 -3.15 -13.92
N ASP A 162 4.37 -4.02 -14.87
CA ASP A 162 3.58 -5.23 -14.61
C ASP A 162 4.27 -6.15 -13.59
N GLU A 163 5.59 -6.33 -13.73
CA GLU A 163 6.38 -7.10 -12.76
C GLU A 163 6.33 -6.45 -11.38
N LEU A 164 6.49 -5.12 -11.29
CA LEU A 164 6.32 -4.38 -10.03
C LEU A 164 4.96 -4.69 -9.39
N ILE A 165 3.86 -4.42 -10.09
CA ILE A 165 2.51 -4.59 -9.53
C ILE A 165 2.23 -6.04 -9.14
N SER A 166 2.67 -7.01 -9.93
CA SER A 166 2.45 -8.44 -9.63
C SER A 166 3.19 -8.93 -8.39
N ASN A 167 4.33 -8.30 -8.07
CA ASN A 167 5.16 -8.65 -6.92
C ASN A 167 4.91 -7.77 -5.68
N LEU A 168 4.02 -6.77 -5.77
CA LEU A 168 3.57 -6.05 -4.59
C LEU A 168 2.72 -6.95 -3.69
N VAL A 169 3.02 -6.90 -2.40
CA VAL A 169 2.37 -7.68 -1.33
C VAL A 169 1.89 -6.76 -0.20
N TYR A 170 0.81 -7.17 0.46
CA TYR A 170 0.24 -6.43 1.59
C TYR A 170 1.10 -6.70 2.83
N TYR A 171 2.13 -5.88 3.07
CA TYR A 171 3.06 -6.06 4.19
C TYR A 171 3.72 -4.76 4.62
N GLY A 172 4.13 -4.69 5.87
CA GLY A 172 4.88 -3.58 6.43
C GLY A 172 4.02 -2.43 6.96
N TYR A 173 4.54 -1.21 6.86
CA TYR A 173 3.89 0.02 7.31
C TYR A 173 2.45 0.13 6.79
N GLU A 174 1.50 0.37 7.70
CA GLU A 174 0.03 0.37 7.49
C GLU A 174 -0.59 -0.92 6.94
N SER A 175 0.20 -1.97 6.72
CA SER A 175 -0.23 -3.25 6.17
C SER A 175 -0.20 -4.39 7.21
N THR A 176 -0.59 -4.06 8.44
CA THR A 176 -0.47 -4.95 9.61
C THR A 176 -1.78 -5.62 10.04
N SER A 177 -2.89 -5.27 9.40
CA SER A 177 -4.22 -5.70 9.77
C SER A 177 -4.73 -6.84 8.89
N TYR A 178 -5.49 -7.76 9.48
CA TYR A 178 -6.29 -8.70 8.70
C TYR A 178 -7.62 -8.04 8.39
N TYR A 179 -7.98 -7.98 7.12
CA TYR A 179 -9.26 -7.45 6.70
C TYR A 179 -10.21 -8.57 6.32
N VAL A 180 -11.37 -8.62 6.96
CA VAL A 180 -12.44 -9.58 6.70
C VAL A 180 -13.64 -8.84 6.14
N GLY A 181 -14.04 -9.17 4.92
CA GLY A 181 -15.26 -8.64 4.30
C GLY A 181 -16.46 -9.42 4.78
N LEU A 182 -17.54 -8.72 5.13
CA LEU A 182 -18.81 -9.31 5.57
C LEU A 182 -19.93 -8.89 4.62
N LYS A 183 -20.67 -9.89 4.15
CA LYS A 183 -21.86 -9.68 3.33
C LYS A 183 -23.09 -9.99 4.18
N SER A 184 -23.90 -8.98 4.41
CA SER A 184 -25.08 -9.09 5.27
C SER A 184 -26.12 -8.04 4.93
N ASN A 185 -27.40 -8.41 5.08
CA ASN A 185 -28.53 -7.49 5.00
C ASN A 185 -28.90 -6.89 6.36
N GLU A 186 -28.27 -7.37 7.44
CA GLU A 186 -28.43 -6.84 8.79
C GLU A 186 -27.74 -5.48 8.93
N SER A 187 -28.22 -4.66 9.85
CA SER A 187 -27.61 -3.36 10.13
C SER A 187 -26.27 -3.50 10.86
N ILE A 188 -25.42 -2.47 10.82
CA ILE A 188 -24.09 -2.52 11.43
C ILE A 188 -24.16 -2.70 12.95
N GLU A 189 -25.21 -2.18 13.60
CA GLU A 189 -25.49 -2.37 15.03
C GLU A 189 -25.79 -3.84 15.31
N LYS A 190 -26.54 -4.49 14.41
CA LYS A 190 -26.86 -5.90 14.60
C LYS A 190 -25.62 -6.77 14.42
N ILE A 191 -24.76 -6.43 13.47
CA ILE A 191 -23.45 -7.08 13.31
C ILE A 191 -22.57 -6.82 14.54
N SER A 192 -22.53 -5.61 15.08
CA SER A 192 -21.73 -5.31 16.28
C SER A 192 -22.22 -6.11 17.48
N GLU A 193 -23.53 -6.19 17.73
CA GLU A 193 -24.12 -7.03 18.79
C GLU A 193 -23.73 -8.52 18.64
N LEU A 194 -23.73 -9.02 17.39
CA LEU A 194 -23.33 -10.40 17.11
C LEU A 194 -21.85 -10.63 17.41
N ILE A 195 -20.98 -9.67 17.10
CA ILE A 195 -19.55 -9.72 17.44
C ILE A 195 -19.37 -9.70 18.96
N GLU A 196 -19.96 -8.74 19.66
CA GLU A 196 -19.87 -8.60 21.11
C GLU A 196 -20.29 -9.88 21.83
N LYS A 197 -21.43 -10.45 21.44
CA LYS A 197 -21.94 -11.70 22.01
C LYS A 197 -21.06 -12.91 21.70
N SER A 198 -20.53 -12.98 20.48
CA SER A 198 -19.76 -14.15 20.03
C SER A 198 -18.33 -14.16 20.56
N LEU A 199 -17.77 -12.98 20.83
CA LEU A 199 -16.40 -12.82 21.30
C LEU A 199 -16.29 -12.42 22.78
N ASP A 200 -17.43 -12.23 23.46
CA ASP A 200 -17.48 -11.74 24.84
C ASP A 200 -16.63 -10.47 25.03
N LEU A 201 -16.89 -9.47 24.19
CA LEU A 201 -16.20 -8.19 24.21
C LEU A 201 -17.20 -7.04 24.08
N GLN A 202 -16.78 -5.84 24.47
CA GLN A 202 -17.56 -4.62 24.29
C GLN A 202 -16.96 -3.79 23.14
N LEU A 203 -17.82 -3.37 22.21
CA LEU A 203 -17.47 -2.47 21.12
C LEU A 203 -17.92 -1.05 21.46
N GLU A 204 -16.99 -0.11 21.40
CA GLU A 204 -17.27 1.31 21.47
C GLU A 204 -17.69 1.85 20.12
N ILE A 205 -18.74 2.68 20.10
CA ILE A 205 -19.14 3.43 18.92
C ILE A 205 -18.15 4.57 18.70
N LYS A 206 -17.74 4.75 17.44
CA LYS A 206 -16.88 5.81 16.97
C LYS A 206 -17.53 6.55 15.81
N THR A 207 -17.28 7.84 15.74
CA THR A 207 -17.78 8.74 14.68
C THR A 207 -16.67 9.68 14.18
N ASP A 208 -15.43 9.49 14.63
CA ASP A 208 -14.26 10.20 14.15
C ASP A 208 -13.79 9.65 12.79
N ASP A 209 -12.94 10.42 12.12
CA ASP A 209 -12.44 10.13 10.78
C ASP A 209 -11.20 9.22 10.77
N GLY A 210 -10.83 8.63 11.91
CA GLY A 210 -9.71 7.67 11.99
C GLY A 210 -8.40 8.23 11.45
N TYR A 211 -8.08 9.49 11.76
CA TYR A 211 -6.92 10.22 11.20
C TYR A 211 -7.01 10.41 9.68
N GLY A 212 -8.21 10.65 9.16
CA GLY A 212 -8.47 10.86 7.74
C GLY A 212 -8.67 9.59 6.90
N TRP A 213 -8.43 8.41 7.48
CA TRP A 213 -8.62 7.12 6.79
C TRP A 213 -10.07 6.67 6.72
N TYR A 214 -10.93 7.17 7.61
CA TYR A 214 -12.35 6.82 7.69
C TYR A 214 -13.24 8.01 7.37
N ASN A 215 -14.39 7.70 6.77
CA ASN A 215 -15.44 8.67 6.50
C ASN A 215 -16.78 7.93 6.54
N PHE A 216 -17.17 7.52 7.74
CA PHE A 216 -18.39 6.77 8.01
C PHE A 216 -19.26 7.57 8.99
N GLU A 217 -20.57 7.39 8.92
CA GLU A 217 -21.48 7.94 9.94
C GLU A 217 -21.12 7.39 11.33
N LYS A 218 -20.80 6.10 11.38
CA LYS A 218 -20.26 5.44 12.56
C LYS A 218 -19.51 4.17 12.20
N TRP A 219 -18.65 3.76 13.12
CA TRP A 219 -17.95 2.49 13.12
C TRP A 219 -17.74 2.04 14.57
N TYR A 220 -17.23 0.83 14.76
CA TYR A 220 -17.09 0.22 16.08
C TYR A 220 -15.66 -0.19 16.33
N TYR A 221 -15.22 -0.08 17.58
CA TYR A 221 -13.87 -0.45 18.02
C TYR A 221 -13.91 -1.22 19.33
N GLY A 222 -13.13 -2.27 19.46
CA GLY A 222 -12.90 -2.94 20.73
C GLY A 222 -11.59 -3.71 20.77
N VAL A 223 -11.22 -4.14 21.97
CA VAL A 223 -10.00 -4.93 22.19
C VAL A 223 -10.40 -6.32 22.66
N PHE A 224 -10.10 -7.31 21.83
CA PHE A 224 -10.33 -8.71 22.12
C PHE A 224 -9.07 -9.38 22.64
N LYS A 225 -9.10 -9.91 23.86
CA LYS A 225 -7.96 -10.64 24.43
C LYS A 225 -7.92 -12.05 23.88
N LEU A 226 -6.90 -12.37 23.08
CA LEU A 226 -6.73 -13.71 22.50
C LEU A 226 -6.13 -14.67 23.53
N ASN A 227 -5.17 -14.19 24.33
CA ASN A 227 -4.54 -14.84 25.48
C ASN A 227 -3.97 -13.78 26.46
N ALA A 228 -3.10 -14.17 27.40
CA ALA A 228 -2.55 -13.29 28.43
C ALA A 228 -1.68 -12.14 27.88
N SER A 229 -1.04 -12.32 26.72
CA SER A 229 -0.07 -11.39 26.16
C SER A 229 -0.39 -10.92 24.74
N LEU A 230 -1.35 -11.55 24.06
CA LEU A 230 -1.80 -11.23 22.72
C LEU A 230 -3.24 -10.71 22.73
N SER A 231 -3.43 -9.55 22.10
CA SER A 231 -4.74 -8.95 21.88
C SER A 231 -4.97 -8.63 20.40
N ALA A 232 -6.23 -8.55 20.03
CA ALA A 232 -6.67 -8.09 18.72
C ALA A 232 -7.48 -6.80 18.89
N TYR A 233 -7.04 -5.75 18.23
CA TYR A 233 -7.76 -4.49 18.10
C TYR A 233 -8.72 -4.69 16.93
N VAL A 234 -10.00 -4.81 17.24
CA VAL A 234 -11.05 -5.14 16.28
C VAL A 234 -11.79 -3.87 15.94
N LYS A 235 -11.86 -3.54 14.66
CA LYS A 235 -12.75 -2.48 14.16
C LYS A 235 -13.76 -3.08 13.21
N LEU A 236 -15.02 -2.67 13.34
CA LEU A 236 -16.07 -2.98 12.37
C LEU A 236 -16.48 -1.68 11.69
N THR A 237 -16.32 -1.61 10.37
CA THR A 237 -16.66 -0.44 9.57
C THR A 237 -17.63 -0.84 8.44
N PRO A 238 -18.41 0.10 7.90
CA PRO A 238 -18.92 -0.04 6.54
C PRO A 238 -17.76 -0.21 5.54
N ASN A 239 -18.05 -0.81 4.39
CA ASN A 239 -17.10 -0.83 3.27
C ASN A 239 -17.20 0.45 2.43
N GLN A 240 -18.40 1.02 2.30
CA GLN A 240 -18.63 2.25 1.54
C GLN A 240 -18.53 3.48 2.45
N PHE A 241 -17.73 4.45 2.04
CA PHE A 241 -17.63 5.75 2.70
C PHE A 241 -18.84 6.64 2.38
N LEU A 242 -19.09 7.66 3.20
CA LEU A 242 -20.13 8.68 2.96
C LEU A 242 -19.94 9.45 1.65
N SER A 243 -18.72 9.47 1.13
CA SER A 243 -18.34 10.07 -0.16
C SER A 243 -18.65 9.18 -1.38
N ASN A 244 -19.18 7.98 -1.16
CA ASN A 244 -19.43 6.92 -2.16
C ASN A 244 -18.18 6.21 -2.73
N THR A 245 -16.98 6.53 -2.25
CA THR A 245 -15.80 5.68 -2.46
C THR A 245 -15.84 4.48 -1.50
N PHE A 246 -14.92 3.53 -1.68
CA PHE A 246 -14.90 2.28 -0.90
C PHE A 246 -13.55 2.07 -0.23
N LEU A 247 -13.58 1.52 0.99
CA LEU A 247 -12.38 1.01 1.64
C LEU A 247 -11.77 -0.10 0.76
N PHE A 248 -12.55 -1.13 0.41
CA PHE A 248 -12.16 -2.17 -0.53
C PHE A 248 -12.96 -2.09 -1.84
N GLN A 249 -12.50 -1.24 -2.75
CA GLN A 249 -13.13 -0.98 -4.06
C GLN A 249 -13.30 -2.21 -4.95
N ASN A 250 -12.41 -3.19 -4.87
CA ASN A 250 -12.53 -4.43 -5.65
C ASN A 250 -13.58 -5.39 -5.08
N ASN A 251 -14.15 -5.09 -3.90
CA ASN A 251 -14.98 -5.98 -3.10
C ASN A 251 -16.24 -5.26 -2.58
N LYS A 252 -16.88 -4.47 -3.44
CA LYS A 252 -18.06 -3.65 -3.11
C LYS A 252 -19.28 -4.46 -2.70
N GLU A 253 -19.31 -5.73 -3.05
CA GLU A 253 -20.35 -6.68 -2.68
C GLU A 253 -20.40 -6.96 -1.17
N PHE A 254 -19.33 -6.65 -0.43
CA PHE A 254 -19.30 -6.74 1.03
C PHE A 254 -19.74 -5.41 1.65
N ASN A 255 -20.73 -5.49 2.54
CA ASN A 255 -21.34 -4.34 3.19
C ASN A 255 -20.44 -3.76 4.29
N TYR A 256 -19.75 -4.65 5.01
CA TYR A 256 -18.94 -4.32 6.17
C TYR A 256 -17.56 -4.93 6.08
N VAL A 257 -16.62 -4.36 6.82
CA VAL A 257 -15.25 -4.82 6.94
C VAL A 257 -14.88 -4.91 8.41
N ILE A 258 -14.29 -6.04 8.81
CA ILE A 258 -13.60 -6.16 10.09
C ILE A 258 -12.11 -5.96 9.84
N ASP A 259 -11.53 -4.95 10.49
CA ASP A 259 -10.09 -4.74 10.63
C ASP A 259 -9.64 -5.40 11.94
N ILE A 260 -8.73 -6.38 11.85
CA ILE A 260 -8.17 -7.08 13.00
C ILE A 260 -6.67 -6.80 13.06
N HIS A 261 -6.28 -5.91 13.95
CA HIS A 261 -4.88 -5.57 14.19
C HIS A 261 -4.36 -6.25 15.46
N LEU A 262 -3.37 -7.13 15.32
CA LEU A 262 -2.79 -7.86 16.45
C LEU A 262 -1.74 -7.06 17.20
N ARG A 263 -1.72 -7.19 18.53
CA ARG A 263 -0.75 -6.57 19.43
C ARG A 263 -0.22 -7.57 20.45
N ILE A 264 1.10 -7.61 20.63
CA ILE A 264 1.73 -8.30 21.78
C ILE A 264 2.07 -7.22 22.81
N GLY A 265 1.41 -7.26 23.98
CA GLY A 265 1.52 -6.16 24.95
C GLY A 265 1.03 -4.84 24.34
N VAL A 266 1.88 -3.80 24.38
CA VAL A 266 1.59 -2.47 23.78
C VAL A 266 2.19 -2.28 22.38
N ASP A 267 3.05 -3.19 21.93
CA ASP A 267 3.78 -3.04 20.67
C ASP A 267 3.02 -3.65 19.48
N SER A 268 3.24 -3.09 18.28
CA SER A 268 2.77 -3.71 17.02
C SER A 268 3.41 -5.07 16.83
N PHE A 269 2.60 -6.08 16.57
CA PHE A 269 3.11 -7.38 16.17
C PHE A 269 3.59 -7.32 14.70
N GLN A 270 4.91 -7.38 14.48
CA GLN A 270 5.52 -7.29 13.15
C GLN A 270 5.82 -8.66 12.52
N ASP A 271 4.79 -9.50 12.41
CA ASP A 271 4.63 -10.62 11.46
C ASP A 271 4.76 -12.07 11.96
N ASN A 272 3.87 -12.92 11.42
CA ASN A 272 4.05 -14.28 10.81
C ASN A 272 2.65 -14.77 10.35
N SER A 273 2.15 -14.15 9.28
CA SER A 273 0.72 -14.01 9.00
C SER A 273 -0.13 -15.28 8.81
N ASN A 274 0.45 -16.34 8.24
CA ASN A 274 -0.28 -17.58 8.00
C ASN A 274 -0.64 -18.32 9.29
N PHE A 275 0.24 -18.26 10.29
CA PHE A 275 -0.01 -18.91 11.57
C PHE A 275 -1.17 -18.21 12.28
N VAL A 276 -1.13 -16.88 12.38
CA VAL A 276 -2.13 -16.14 13.15
C VAL A 276 -3.48 -16.07 12.43
N LYS A 277 -3.51 -16.14 11.09
CA LYS A 277 -4.75 -16.33 10.33
C LYS A 277 -5.59 -17.48 10.88
N SER A 278 -4.98 -18.65 11.10
CA SER A 278 -5.70 -19.84 11.59
C SER A 278 -6.25 -19.62 13.02
N ILE A 279 -5.53 -18.87 13.85
CA ILE A 279 -5.95 -18.57 15.20
C ILE A 279 -7.11 -17.56 15.20
N ILE A 280 -7.03 -16.52 14.37
CA ILE A 280 -8.12 -15.57 14.16
C ILE A 280 -9.37 -16.33 13.72
N GLN A 281 -9.27 -17.18 12.69
CA GLN A 281 -10.40 -17.99 12.23
C GLN A 281 -11.01 -18.84 13.35
N LYS A 282 -10.18 -19.53 14.15
CA LYS A 282 -10.65 -20.37 15.26
C LYS A 282 -11.33 -19.53 16.35
N LYS A 283 -10.76 -18.39 16.72
CA LYS A 283 -11.27 -17.53 17.79
C LYS A 283 -12.54 -16.77 17.37
N PHE A 284 -12.65 -16.42 16.09
CA PHE A 284 -13.83 -15.76 15.52
C PHE A 284 -14.87 -16.74 14.99
N GLN A 285 -14.62 -18.06 15.08
CA GLN A 285 -15.44 -19.09 14.44
C GLN A 285 -16.93 -18.98 14.78
N GLN A 286 -17.27 -18.70 16.05
CA GLN A 286 -18.66 -18.57 16.49
C GLN A 286 -19.38 -17.42 15.79
N PHE A 287 -18.69 -16.30 15.52
CA PHE A 287 -19.25 -15.19 14.76
C PHE A 287 -19.29 -15.53 13.26
N LEU A 288 -18.14 -15.96 12.72
CA LEU A 288 -17.94 -16.21 11.30
C LEU A 288 -18.81 -17.34 10.73
N SER A 289 -19.32 -18.26 11.56
CA SER A 289 -20.28 -19.27 11.12
C SER A 289 -21.68 -18.75 10.83
N ASN A 290 -21.99 -17.51 11.24
CA ASN A 290 -23.32 -16.91 11.13
C ASN A 290 -23.43 -15.85 10.03
N VAL A 291 -22.35 -15.57 9.31
CA VAL A 291 -22.27 -14.51 8.30
C VAL A 291 -21.57 -15.02 7.05
N ASP A 292 -21.86 -14.43 5.90
CA ASP A 292 -21.08 -14.65 4.68
C ASP A 292 -19.84 -13.76 4.70
N TRP A 293 -18.66 -14.36 4.58
CA TRP A 293 -17.39 -13.65 4.77
C TRP A 293 -16.23 -14.23 3.98
N ILE A 294 -15.25 -13.38 3.68
CA ILE A 294 -13.93 -13.77 3.17
C ILE A 294 -12.83 -12.88 3.79
N PHE A 295 -11.59 -13.36 3.76
CA PHE A 295 -10.45 -12.44 3.94
C PHE A 295 -10.25 -11.61 2.67
N LEU A 296 -10.20 -10.29 2.82
CA LEU A 296 -9.94 -9.34 1.73
C LEU A 296 -8.45 -9.10 1.55
N GLU A 297 -7.75 -8.82 2.65
CA GLU A 297 -6.30 -8.69 2.69
C GLU A 297 -5.77 -9.35 3.97
N ILE A 298 -4.60 -9.97 3.83
CA ILE A 298 -3.90 -10.71 4.88
C ILE A 298 -2.45 -10.25 4.80
N PRO A 299 -1.82 -9.82 5.91
CA PRO A 299 -0.41 -9.46 5.91
C PRO A 299 0.41 -10.55 5.22
N PHE A 300 1.38 -10.21 4.38
CA PHE A 300 2.24 -11.20 3.74
C PHE A 300 3.18 -11.79 4.80
N ASN A 301 3.55 -13.05 4.64
CA ASN A 301 4.44 -13.74 5.57
C ASN A 301 5.90 -13.53 5.19
N LYS A 302 6.64 -12.78 6.00
CA LYS A 302 8.10 -12.86 6.10
C LYS A 302 8.40 -13.93 7.16
N GLU A 303 9.23 -14.92 6.83
CA GLU A 303 9.68 -15.90 7.84
C GLU A 303 10.43 -15.16 8.97
N ASN A 304 9.73 -14.78 10.04
CA ASN A 304 10.30 -14.10 11.18
C ASN A 304 10.31 -15.06 12.37
N LYS A 305 11.26 -16.01 12.37
CA LYS A 305 11.32 -17.08 13.37
C LYS A 305 11.28 -16.58 14.82
N ILE A 306 11.90 -15.43 15.10
CA ILE A 306 11.95 -14.83 16.44
C ILE A 306 10.55 -14.40 16.90
N GLU A 307 9.82 -13.66 16.07
CA GLU A 307 8.45 -13.23 16.41
C GLU A 307 7.47 -14.41 16.45
N LEU A 308 7.68 -15.42 15.60
CA LEU A 308 6.88 -16.65 15.63
C LEU A 308 7.08 -17.38 16.96
N GLU A 309 8.34 -17.53 17.40
CA GLU A 309 8.69 -18.16 18.67
C GLU A 309 8.06 -17.40 19.85
N LYS A 310 8.09 -16.07 19.83
CA LYS A 310 7.40 -15.25 20.85
C LYS A 310 5.91 -15.58 20.89
N VAL A 311 5.21 -15.52 19.75
CA VAL A 311 3.78 -15.86 19.69
C VAL A 311 3.52 -17.30 20.13
N MET A 312 4.34 -18.25 19.68
CA MET A 312 4.19 -19.66 20.03
C MET A 312 4.35 -19.91 21.53
N GLN A 313 5.19 -19.15 22.22
CA GLN A 313 5.29 -19.21 23.68
C GLN A 313 3.97 -18.75 24.32
N THR A 314 3.36 -17.66 23.84
CA THR A 314 2.10 -17.13 24.41
C THR A 314 0.88 -18.07 24.30
N TYR A 315 0.91 -19.04 23.39
CA TYR A 315 -0.18 -20.01 23.20
C TYR A 315 0.07 -21.37 23.88
N LYS A 316 1.25 -21.55 24.47
CA LYS A 316 1.59 -22.75 25.25
C LYS A 316 1.31 -22.58 26.74
N ASP A 317 1.17 -21.34 27.20
CA ASP A 317 0.77 -20.94 28.56
C ASP A 317 -0.76 -20.84 28.71
#